data_AF-A0A9X5X776-F1
#
_entry.id   AF-A0A9X5X776-F1
#
_cell.length_a   1.000
_cell.length_b   1.000
_cell.length_c   1.000
_cell.angle_alpha   90.00
_cell.angle_beta   90.00
_cell.angle_gamma   90.00
#
_symmetry.space_group_name_H-M   'P 1'
#
loop_
_entity.id
_entity.type
_entity.pdbx_description
1 polymer ?
#
loop_
_entity_poly.entity_id
_entity_poly.type
_entity_poly.pdbx_seq_one_letter_code
_entity_poly.pdbx_strand_id
1 'polypeptide(L)'
;MVSLRDSLNVDEDRQVMSYRTNTEDTQDMYLRIVSLDDFDGTAWKPAQRRIQDVPDTFPTPIGLGADVQRSEIQTRISAADWYAQDWLPMPYPVSKVNISGSWRYEPVGRTLVGDHGQNTRGVQYEVTSLIVQPTAAQLANAPEPSKALKREFTKVPSSL
;
A
#
# COMPACT_ATOMS: atom_id res chain seq x y z
N MET A 1 0.88 7.84 -17.22
CA MET A 1 -0.51 7.37 -17.14
C MET A 1 -0.42 5.91 -16.75
N VAL A 2 -0.82 5.52 -15.53
CA VAL A 2 -0.69 4.13 -15.06
C VAL A 2 -1.79 3.33 -15.73
N SER A 3 -1.48 2.58 -16.78
CA SER A 3 -2.46 1.69 -17.41
C SER A 3 -2.36 0.31 -16.78
N LEU A 4 -2.92 0.18 -15.57
CA LEU A 4 -3.17 -1.13 -14.97
C LEU A 4 -4.07 -1.97 -15.88
N ARG A 5 -4.95 -1.32 -16.66
CA ARG A 5 -5.81 -1.95 -17.67
C ARG A 5 -5.01 -2.68 -18.77
N ASP A 6 -3.96 -2.07 -19.32
CA ASP A 6 -3.17 -2.72 -20.37
C ASP A 6 -2.34 -3.89 -19.82
N SER A 7 -1.98 -3.84 -18.54
CA SER A 7 -1.30 -4.97 -17.86
C SER A 7 -2.25 -6.12 -17.48
N LEU A 8 -3.56 -5.85 -17.38
CA LEU A 8 -4.59 -6.85 -17.02
C LEU A 8 -5.24 -7.51 -18.23
N ASN A 9 -5.05 -6.99 -19.45
CA ASN A 9 -5.56 -7.57 -20.70
C ASN A 9 -4.42 -8.19 -21.50
N VAL A 10 -3.62 -9.06 -20.87
CA VAL A 10 -2.58 -9.83 -21.53
C VAL A 10 -3.09 -11.25 -21.68
N ASP A 11 -3.11 -11.78 -22.91
CA ASP A 11 -3.62 -13.13 -23.23
C ASP A 11 -2.67 -14.27 -22.78
N GLU A 12 -1.60 -13.95 -22.05
CA GLU A 12 -0.60 -14.90 -21.55
C GLU A 12 -0.44 -14.78 -20.04
N ASP A 13 -0.51 -15.92 -19.35
CA ASP A 13 -0.18 -16.04 -17.94
C ASP A 13 1.32 -15.77 -17.73
N ARG A 14 1.64 -14.69 -17.00
CA ARG A 14 3.02 -14.35 -16.65
C ARG A 14 3.15 -14.18 -15.15
N GLN A 15 4.09 -14.91 -14.55
CA GLN A 15 4.41 -14.73 -13.13
C GLN A 15 5.06 -13.35 -12.92
N VAL A 16 4.34 -12.49 -12.21
CA VAL A 16 4.77 -11.12 -11.87
C VAL A 16 5.63 -11.13 -10.62
N MET A 17 5.22 -11.90 -9.62
CA MET A 17 5.82 -11.96 -8.29
C MET A 17 5.65 -13.34 -7.69
N SER A 18 6.49 -13.68 -6.72
CA SER A 18 6.26 -14.77 -5.77
C SER A 18 6.40 -14.22 -4.35
N TYR A 19 5.69 -14.81 -3.40
CA TYR A 19 5.81 -14.46 -2.00
C TYR A 19 5.76 -15.69 -1.10
N ARG A 20 6.34 -15.55 0.09
CA ARG A 20 6.24 -16.51 1.18
C ARG A 20 5.98 -15.75 2.47
N THR A 21 4.95 -16.15 3.20
CA THR A 21 4.57 -15.56 4.48
C THR A 21 4.65 -16.58 5.62
N ASN A 22 4.73 -16.11 6.86
CA ASN A 22 4.79 -16.95 8.06
C ASN A 22 3.43 -17.14 8.75
N THR A 23 2.34 -16.72 8.11
CA THR A 23 0.96 -16.94 8.58
C THR A 23 0.22 -17.91 7.68
N GLU A 24 -0.68 -18.70 8.26
CA GLU A 24 -1.67 -19.49 7.53
C GLU A 24 -2.93 -18.66 7.20
N ASP A 25 -3.19 -17.62 7.99
CA ASP A 25 -4.27 -16.67 7.76
C ASP A 25 -3.86 -15.69 6.66
N THR A 26 -4.19 -16.04 5.42
CA THR A 26 -3.86 -15.29 4.22
C THR A 26 -5.08 -14.69 3.53
N GLN A 27 -6.29 -14.96 4.04
CA GLN A 27 -7.55 -14.53 3.42
C GLN A 27 -7.67 -13.01 3.35
N ASP A 28 -7.10 -12.31 4.34
CA ASP A 28 -7.10 -10.86 4.43
C ASP A 28 -5.77 -10.21 3.99
N MET A 29 -4.84 -10.98 3.41
CA MET A 29 -3.54 -10.47 3.00
C MET A 29 -3.58 -9.97 1.55
N TYR A 30 -3.71 -8.65 1.39
CA TYR A 30 -3.63 -8.00 0.09
C TYR A 30 -2.26 -7.34 -0.13
N LEU A 31 -1.67 -7.55 -1.31
CA LEU A 31 -0.51 -6.77 -1.77
C LEU A 31 -1.00 -5.46 -2.39
N ARG A 32 -0.92 -4.37 -1.64
CA ARG A 32 -1.28 -3.02 -2.10
C ARG A 32 -0.12 -2.41 -2.88
N ILE A 33 -0.42 -1.87 -4.06
CA ILE A 33 0.55 -1.16 -4.91
C ILE A 33 0.45 0.34 -4.67
N VAL A 34 -0.70 0.93 -5.02
CA VAL A 34 -0.97 2.36 -4.90
C VAL A 34 -2.48 2.59 -4.77
N SER A 35 -2.88 3.66 -4.11
CA SER A 35 -4.26 4.14 -4.17
C SER A 35 -4.38 5.28 -5.17
N LEU A 36 -5.44 5.23 -5.96
CA LEU A 36 -5.84 6.30 -6.86
C LEU A 36 -6.97 7.05 -6.15
N ASP A 37 -6.66 8.20 -5.57
CA ASP A 37 -7.54 8.95 -4.67
C ASP A 37 -7.70 10.43 -5.05
N ASP A 38 -7.17 10.82 -6.21
CA ASP A 38 -7.47 12.10 -6.85
C ASP A 38 -8.34 11.84 -8.08
N PHE A 39 -9.60 12.29 -8.03
CA PHE A 39 -10.56 12.17 -9.12
C PHE A 39 -10.74 13.52 -9.82
N ASP A 40 -10.40 13.57 -11.11
CA ASP A 40 -10.48 14.80 -11.92
C ASP A 40 -11.80 14.98 -12.67
N GLY A 41 -12.79 14.11 -12.42
CA GLY A 41 -14.06 14.08 -13.12
C GLY A 41 -14.12 13.05 -14.26
N THR A 42 -12.96 12.54 -14.69
CA THR A 42 -12.85 11.56 -15.78
C THR A 42 -12.03 10.33 -15.40
N ALA A 43 -11.00 10.49 -14.59
CA ALA A 43 -10.09 9.42 -14.20
C ALA A 43 -9.64 9.56 -12.75
N TRP A 44 -9.29 8.42 -12.16
CA TRP A 44 -8.63 8.34 -10.86
C TRP A 44 -7.12 8.30 -11.05
N LYS A 45 -6.39 9.11 -10.27
CA LYS A 45 -4.93 9.20 -10.28
C LYS A 45 -4.41 9.12 -8.84
N PRO A 46 -3.14 8.71 -8.62
CA PRO A 46 -2.53 8.88 -7.32
C PRO A 46 -2.40 10.38 -7.03
N ALA A 47 -2.83 10.84 -5.85
CA ALA A 47 -2.58 12.21 -5.45
C ALA A 47 -1.06 12.50 -5.36
N GLN A 48 -0.65 13.70 -5.76
CA GLN A 48 0.73 14.14 -5.57
C GLN A 48 0.96 14.46 -4.09
N ARG A 49 1.84 13.68 -3.45
CA ARG A 49 2.08 13.76 -2.01
C ARG A 49 3.55 13.92 -1.69
N ARG A 50 3.80 14.45 -0.49
CA ARG A 50 5.15 14.56 0.05
C ARG A 50 5.71 13.17 0.32
N ILE A 51 6.90 12.93 -0.20
CA ILE A 51 7.68 11.72 0.06
C ILE A 51 8.82 12.02 1.05
N GLN A 52 9.19 11.02 1.84
CA GLN A 52 10.23 11.10 2.87
C GLN A 52 11.09 9.82 2.88
N ASP A 53 12.13 9.78 3.71
CA ASP A 53 12.95 8.58 3.89
C ASP A 53 12.10 7.43 4.43
N VAL A 54 12.43 6.21 4.00
CA VAL A 54 11.80 5.01 4.55
C VAL A 54 12.17 4.91 6.02
N PRO A 55 11.19 4.92 6.94
CA PRO A 55 11.49 4.85 8.35
C PRO A 55 11.86 3.40 8.75
N ASP A 56 12.71 3.25 9.76
CA ASP A 56 13.04 1.94 10.34
C ASP A 56 11.81 1.24 10.94
N THR A 57 10.84 2.03 11.41
CA THR A 57 9.55 1.59 11.93
C THR A 57 8.47 2.54 11.46
N PHE A 58 7.45 2.00 10.81
CA PHE A 58 6.36 2.80 10.25
C PHE A 58 5.44 3.28 11.38
N PRO A 59 4.88 4.49 11.28
CA PRO A 59 3.92 4.97 12.26
C PRO A 59 2.67 4.09 12.27
N THR A 60 2.00 4.01 13.41
CA THR A 60 0.72 3.28 13.53
C THR A 60 -0.25 3.75 12.43
N PRO A 61 -0.96 2.82 11.74
CA PRO A 61 -1.98 3.16 10.77
C PRO A 61 -2.98 4.19 11.28
N ILE A 62 -3.26 5.20 10.46
CA ILE A 62 -4.28 6.19 10.77
C ILE A 62 -5.62 5.46 10.94
N GLY A 63 -6.32 5.75 12.03
CA GLY A 63 -7.60 5.12 12.36
C GLY A 63 -7.49 3.78 13.10
N LEU A 64 -6.29 3.20 13.24
CA LEU A 64 -6.11 2.00 14.04
C LEU A 64 -6.02 2.34 15.54
N GLY A 65 -7.06 1.97 16.28
CA GLY A 65 -7.13 2.12 17.74
C GLY A 65 -6.06 1.29 18.46
N ALA A 66 -5.60 1.77 19.63
CA ALA A 66 -4.56 1.10 20.40
C ALA A 66 -5.03 -0.22 21.03
N ASP A 67 -6.33 -0.32 21.29
CA ASP A 67 -7.05 -1.46 21.87
C ASP A 67 -7.47 -2.53 20.85
N VAL A 68 -7.28 -2.26 19.55
CA VAL A 68 -7.55 -3.25 18.50
C VAL A 68 -6.46 -4.32 18.52
N GLN A 69 -6.88 -5.59 18.61
CA GLN A 69 -5.96 -6.72 18.55
C GLN A 69 -5.21 -6.74 17.22
N ARG A 70 -3.90 -6.95 17.29
CA ARG A 70 -3.03 -7.03 16.12
C ARG A 70 -1.87 -7.98 16.35
N SER A 71 -1.45 -8.65 15.28
CA SER A 71 -0.25 -9.48 15.24
C SER A 71 0.62 -9.08 14.05
N GLU A 72 1.93 -9.23 14.19
CA GLU A 72 2.86 -9.00 13.09
C GLU A 72 3.07 -10.28 12.29
N ILE A 73 3.08 -10.16 10.97
CA ILE A 73 3.47 -11.21 10.03
C ILE A 73 4.61 -10.73 9.15
N GLN A 74 5.44 -11.67 8.71
CA GLN A 74 6.57 -11.40 7.82
C GLN A 74 6.34 -12.06 6.48
N THR A 75 6.48 -11.28 5.41
CA THR A 75 6.34 -11.75 4.03
C THR A 75 7.62 -11.42 3.26
N ARG A 76 8.25 -12.45 2.69
CA ARG A 76 9.34 -12.30 1.71
C ARG A 76 8.76 -12.31 0.33
N ILE A 77 9.19 -11.36 -0.50
CA ILE A 77 8.62 -11.12 -1.81
C ILE A 77 9.75 -10.99 -2.83
N SER A 78 9.56 -11.61 -3.99
CA SER A 78 10.44 -11.51 -5.14
C SER A 78 9.63 -11.08 -6.36
N ALA A 79 10.04 -9.98 -6.99
CA ALA A 79 9.48 -9.51 -8.25
C ALA A 79 10.24 -10.07 -9.44
N ALA A 80 9.53 -10.33 -10.54
CA ALA A 80 10.15 -10.79 -11.78
C ALA A 80 11.01 -9.69 -12.42
N ASP A 81 12.05 -10.09 -13.17
CA ASP A 81 12.98 -9.19 -13.86
C ASP A 81 12.34 -8.35 -14.97
N TRP A 82 11.08 -8.60 -15.32
CA TRP A 82 10.32 -7.80 -16.28
C TRP A 82 9.30 -6.87 -15.62
N TYR A 83 9.00 -7.06 -14.33
CA TYR A 83 8.01 -6.27 -13.61
C TYR A 83 8.63 -4.99 -13.07
N ALA A 84 8.46 -3.88 -13.80
CA ALA A 84 9.06 -2.58 -13.49
C ALA A 84 7.98 -1.53 -13.18
N GLN A 85 7.40 -1.59 -11.98
CA GLN A 85 6.51 -0.55 -11.45
C GLN A 85 7.29 0.43 -10.58
N ASP A 86 6.81 1.67 -10.52
CA ASP A 86 7.41 2.71 -9.66
C ASP A 86 7.02 2.53 -8.19
N TRP A 87 5.87 1.91 -7.90
CA TRP A 87 5.40 1.64 -6.54
C TRP A 87 5.67 0.20 -6.14
N LEU A 88 6.22 0.01 -4.93
CA LEU A 88 6.50 -1.30 -4.38
C LEU A 88 5.21 -1.96 -3.85
N PRO A 89 4.79 -3.14 -4.37
CA PRO A 89 3.66 -3.86 -3.82
C PRO A 89 3.99 -4.41 -2.44
N MET A 90 3.15 -4.17 -1.44
CA MET A 90 3.40 -4.60 -0.06
C MET A 90 2.12 -5.08 0.61
N PRO A 91 2.19 -6.06 1.53
CA PRO A 91 1.10 -6.34 2.46
C PRO A 91 0.71 -5.08 3.22
N TYR A 92 -0.58 -4.85 3.39
CA TYR A 92 -1.10 -3.68 4.10
C TYR A 92 -1.85 -4.07 5.38
N PRO A 93 -1.68 -3.34 6.50
CA PRO A 93 -0.77 -2.21 6.66
C PRO A 93 0.67 -2.64 7.02
N VAL A 94 1.65 -2.02 6.38
CA VAL A 94 3.07 -2.23 6.68
C VAL A 94 3.50 -1.57 7.99
N SER A 95 4.27 -2.31 8.80
CA SER A 95 4.95 -1.83 10.01
C SER A 95 6.47 -1.71 9.85
N LYS A 96 7.08 -2.49 8.92
CA LYS A 96 8.51 -2.41 8.58
C LYS A 96 8.78 -2.93 7.17
N VAL A 97 9.80 -2.37 6.51
CA VAL A 97 10.30 -2.87 5.22
C VAL A 97 11.82 -3.00 5.27
N ASN A 98 12.33 -4.16 4.88
CA ASN A 98 13.75 -4.37 4.59
C ASN A 98 13.93 -4.53 3.08
N ILE A 99 14.41 -3.47 2.44
CA ILE A 99 14.63 -3.41 0.99
C ILE A 99 15.87 -2.56 0.70
N SER A 100 16.65 -2.97 -0.29
CA SER A 100 17.77 -2.21 -0.82
C SER A 100 17.35 -1.28 -1.96
N GLY A 101 18.22 -0.33 -2.30
CA GLY A 101 17.98 0.62 -3.38
C GLY A 101 17.30 1.91 -2.93
N SER A 102 16.94 2.75 -3.89
CA SER A 102 16.47 4.11 -3.65
C SER A 102 14.95 4.17 -3.57
N TRP A 103 14.42 3.97 -2.36
CA TRP A 103 12.97 4.04 -2.10
C TRP A 103 12.62 5.24 -1.22
N ARG A 104 11.43 5.81 -1.46
CA ARG A 104 10.86 6.90 -0.65
C ARG A 104 9.49 6.51 -0.15
N TYR A 105 9.16 6.95 1.06
CA TYR A 105 7.90 6.67 1.73
C TYR A 105 6.90 7.81 1.55
N GLU A 106 5.68 7.47 1.15
CA GLU A 106 4.52 8.36 1.10
C GLU A 106 3.60 8.06 2.31
N PRO A 107 3.53 8.94 3.33
CA PRO A 107 2.89 8.62 4.60
C PRO A 107 1.38 8.40 4.60
N VAL A 108 0.64 9.03 3.68
CA VAL A 108 -0.82 9.04 3.66
C VAL A 108 -1.35 7.73 3.07
N GLY A 109 -0.88 7.36 1.89
CA GLY A 109 -1.19 6.12 1.19
C GLY A 109 -0.42 4.92 1.76
N ARG A 110 0.64 5.17 2.53
CA ARG A 110 1.54 4.18 3.13
C ARG A 110 2.16 3.28 2.06
N THR A 111 2.75 3.91 1.04
CA THR A 111 3.38 3.24 -0.09
C THR A 111 4.85 3.61 -0.18
N LEU A 112 5.65 2.70 -0.74
CA LEU A 112 7.01 3.01 -1.16
C LEU A 112 7.03 3.26 -2.66
N VAL A 113 7.66 4.36 -3.07
CA VAL A 113 7.86 4.74 -4.46
C VAL A 113 9.36 4.80 -4.74
N GLY A 114 9.76 4.30 -5.92
CA GLY A 114 11.13 4.34 -6.37
C GLY A 114 11.59 5.78 -6.65
N ASP A 115 12.86 6.04 -6.38
CA ASP A 115 13.51 7.33 -6.59
C ASP A 115 14.82 7.11 -7.35
N HIS A 116 15.32 8.14 -8.04
CA HIS A 116 16.52 8.06 -8.88
C HIS A 116 16.50 6.88 -9.89
N GLY A 117 15.33 6.56 -10.45
CA GLY A 117 15.14 5.48 -11.42
C GLY A 117 14.97 4.08 -10.83
N GLN A 118 14.92 3.95 -9.50
CA GLN A 118 14.53 2.70 -8.83
C GLN A 118 13.11 2.29 -9.24
N ASN A 119 12.91 0.99 -9.46
CA ASN A 119 11.60 0.37 -9.69
C ASN A 119 11.59 -1.06 -9.11
N THR A 120 10.50 -1.79 -9.30
CA THR A 120 10.32 -3.15 -8.77
C THR A 120 11.06 -4.25 -9.53
N ARG A 121 11.86 -3.93 -10.56
CA ARG A 121 12.46 -4.95 -11.42
C ARG A 121 13.43 -5.84 -10.64
N GLY A 122 13.15 -7.14 -10.57
CA GLY A 122 14.03 -8.13 -9.94
C GLY A 122 14.24 -7.94 -8.43
N VAL A 123 13.50 -7.03 -7.79
CA VAL A 123 13.74 -6.69 -6.39
C VAL A 123 13.28 -7.82 -5.47
N GLN A 124 14.04 -8.03 -4.40
CA GLN A 124 13.73 -8.96 -3.32
C GLN A 124 13.70 -8.18 -2.01
N TYR A 125 12.67 -8.42 -1.22
CA TYR A 125 12.43 -7.63 -0.02
C TYR A 125 11.62 -8.40 1.01
N GLU A 126 11.73 -7.97 2.26
CA GLU A 126 10.96 -8.51 3.38
C GLU A 126 10.09 -7.40 3.97
N VAL A 127 8.82 -7.69 4.18
CA VAL A 127 7.84 -6.76 4.74
C VAL A 127 7.29 -7.36 6.03
N THR A 128 7.34 -6.58 7.11
CA THR A 128 6.51 -6.84 8.29
C THR A 128 5.21 -6.05 8.15
N SER A 129 4.08 -6.73 8.31
CA SER A 129 2.74 -6.12 8.26
C SER A 129 1.87 -6.59 9.40
N LEU A 130 0.75 -5.93 9.61
CA LEU A 130 -0.18 -6.24 10.69
C LEU A 130 -1.39 -7.02 10.18
N ILE A 131 -1.73 -8.12 10.86
CA ILE A 131 -3.09 -8.64 10.85
C ILE A 131 -3.86 -7.86 11.92
N VAL A 132 -4.96 -7.22 11.55
CA VAL A 132 -5.79 -6.41 12.46
C VAL A 132 -7.13 -7.11 12.68
N GLN A 133 -7.52 -7.27 13.95
CA GLN A 133 -8.71 -8.05 14.34
C GLN A 133 -9.62 -7.19 15.22
N PRO A 134 -10.33 -6.20 14.66
CA PRO A 134 -11.29 -5.41 15.41
C PRO A 134 -12.53 -6.24 15.77
N THR A 135 -13.08 -6.00 16.95
CA THR A 135 -14.39 -6.54 17.32
C THR A 135 -15.52 -5.75 16.68
N ALA A 136 -16.70 -6.37 16.53
CA ALA A 136 -17.90 -5.67 16.05
C ALA A 136 -18.25 -4.45 16.92
N ALA A 137 -18.04 -4.53 18.23
CA ALA A 137 -18.25 -3.41 19.16
C ALA A 137 -17.26 -2.27 18.93
N GLN A 138 -15.98 -2.56 18.64
CA GLN A 138 -15.00 -1.53 18.29
C GLN A 138 -15.35 -0.82 16.97
N LEU A 139 -15.82 -1.57 15.97
CA LEU A 139 -16.26 -0.99 14.69
C LEU A 139 -17.51 -0.11 14.87
N ALA A 140 -18.51 -0.59 15.62
CA ALA A 140 -19.75 0.14 15.86
C ALA A 140 -19.55 1.43 16.67
N ASN A 141 -18.54 1.46 17.56
CA ASN A 141 -18.22 2.61 18.39
C ASN A 141 -17.02 3.42 17.87
N ALA A 142 -16.58 3.18 16.62
CA ALA A 142 -15.46 3.91 16.04
C ALA A 142 -15.78 5.41 15.96
N PRO A 143 -14.81 6.29 16.30
CA PRO A 143 -15.04 7.72 16.26
C PRO A 143 -15.20 8.24 14.83
N GLU A 144 -15.90 9.37 14.70
CA GLU A 144 -15.98 10.10 13.43
C GLU A 144 -14.57 10.45 12.90
N PRO A 145 -14.33 10.34 11.58
CA PRO A 145 -13.04 10.68 11.03
C PRO A 145 -12.76 12.17 11.18
N SER A 146 -11.47 12.51 11.31
CA SER A 146 -11.04 13.89 11.48
C SER A 146 -11.52 14.77 10.32
N LYS A 147 -11.79 16.06 10.59
CA LYS A 147 -12.21 17.02 9.55
C LYS A 147 -11.20 17.12 8.40
N ALA A 148 -9.92 16.91 8.68
CA ALA A 148 -8.86 16.90 7.67
C ALA A 148 -9.01 15.71 6.71
N LEU A 149 -9.24 14.51 7.24
CA LEU A 149 -9.46 13.30 6.45
C LEU A 149 -10.72 13.45 5.59
N LYS A 150 -11.84 13.89 6.19
CA LYS A 150 -13.09 14.13 5.45
C LYS A 150 -12.86 15.10 4.30
N ARG A 151 -12.27 16.27 4.55
CA ARG A 151 -12.05 17.29 3.52
C ARG A 151 -11.19 16.78 2.35
N GLU A 152 -10.16 16.00 2.64
CA GLU A 152 -9.25 15.46 1.62
C GLU A 152 -9.95 14.41 0.74
N PHE A 153 -10.53 13.39 1.37
CA PHE A 153 -11.02 12.20 0.67
C PHE A 153 -12.47 12.28 0.20
N THR A 154 -13.15 13.42 0.40
CA THR A 154 -14.48 13.69 -0.19
C THR A 154 -14.46 14.80 -1.22
N LYS A 155 -13.27 15.25 -1.64
CA LYS A 155 -13.13 16.28 -2.67
C LYS A 155 -13.54 15.72 -4.04
N VAL A 156 -14.37 16.47 -4.75
CA VAL A 156 -14.74 16.21 -6.14
C VAL A 156 -14.66 17.52 -6.94
N PRO A 157 -14.50 17.45 -8.28
CA PRO A 157 -14.60 18.63 -9.12
C PRO A 157 -15.94 19.36 -8.94
N SER A 158 -15.93 20.69 -8.94
CA SER A 158 -17.14 21.51 -8.79
C SER A 158 -18.13 21.40 -9.94
N SER A 159 -17.75 20.72 -11.04
CA SER A 159 -18.56 20.50 -12.23
C SER A 159 -19.46 19.27 -12.14
N LEU A 160 -19.43 18.55 -11.00
CA LEU A 160 -20.28 17.39 -10.71
C LEU A 160 -21.45 17.77 -9.80
#